data_AF-A0A059WUF5-F1
#
_entry.id   AF-A0A059WUF5-F1
#
_cell.length_a   1.000
_cell.length_b   1.000
_cell.length_c   1.000
_cell.angle_alpha   90.00
_cell.angle_beta   90.00
_cell.angle_gamma   90.00
#
_symmetry.space_group_name_H-M   'P 1'
#
loop_
_entity.id
_entity.type
_entity.pdbx_description
1 polymer ?
#
loop_
_entity_poly.entity_id
_entity_poly.type
_entity_poly.pdbx_seq_one_letter_code
_entity_poly.pdbx_strand_id
1 'polypeptide(L)'
;AGSIVIGFGAWPLLFWVMGVVGALGLLLLVFALKETRPKHRRTESSVGSALRGYGTLLLDMNFMGLVLIGGFGMSAFMGFLGNSSFIFIEHYGLTPTLYSLAFSVNAVSFFAVSQSTGYMVKRFGLPRVVRVAVTGFTVTMLLLGAIFWAGVDSLWVLSSLMFVAFG
;
A
#
# COMPACT_ATOMS: atom_id res chain seq x y z
N ALA A 1 -16.87 -4.10 -1.46
CA ALA A 1 -17.11 -4.46 -2.87
C ALA A 1 -17.11 -5.98 -3.12
N GLY A 2 -16.16 -6.76 -2.58
CA GLY A 2 -16.10 -8.23 -2.81
C GLY A 2 -17.29 -9.03 -2.26
N SER A 3 -17.88 -8.63 -1.14
CA SER A 3 -18.97 -9.35 -0.47
C SER A 3 -20.32 -9.23 -1.18
N ILE A 4 -20.54 -8.17 -1.96
CA ILE A 4 -21.78 -7.96 -2.75
C ILE A 4 -21.76 -8.83 -4.03
N VAL A 5 -20.58 -9.10 -4.59
CA VAL A 5 -20.44 -9.91 -5.82
C VAL A 5 -20.75 -11.38 -5.55
N ILE A 6 -20.41 -11.89 -4.37
CA ILE A 6 -20.68 -13.29 -3.97
C ILE A 6 -22.19 -13.55 -3.83
N GLY A 7 -23.01 -12.50 -3.60
CA GLY A 7 -24.46 -12.61 -3.56
C GLY A 7 -25.16 -12.67 -4.93
N PHE A 8 -24.48 -12.29 -6.02
CA PHE A 8 -25.11 -12.13 -7.34
C PHE A 8 -24.43 -12.91 -8.48
N GLY A 9 -23.24 -13.49 -8.30
CA GLY A 9 -22.60 -14.28 -9.35
C GLY A 9 -21.35 -15.05 -8.92
N ALA A 10 -21.10 -16.17 -9.60
CA ALA A 10 -19.94 -17.02 -9.36
C ALA A 10 -18.61 -16.25 -9.57
N TRP A 11 -17.57 -16.68 -8.84
CA TRP A 11 -16.17 -16.22 -8.90
C TRP A 11 -15.63 -15.85 -10.31
N PRO A 12 -16.01 -16.52 -11.42
CA PRO A 12 -15.60 -16.13 -12.77
C PRO A 12 -16.00 -14.70 -13.20
N LEU A 13 -17.06 -14.13 -12.62
CA LEU A 13 -17.55 -12.80 -12.99
C LEU A 13 -16.54 -11.68 -12.64
N LEU A 14 -15.75 -11.87 -11.57
CA LEU A 14 -14.69 -10.94 -11.18
C LEU A 14 -13.63 -10.80 -12.27
N PHE A 15 -13.26 -11.91 -12.92
CA PHE A 15 -12.26 -11.90 -14.00
C PHE A 15 -12.77 -11.16 -15.24
N TRP A 16 -14.04 -11.35 -15.60
CA TRP A 16 -14.65 -10.63 -16.72
C TRP A 16 -14.70 -9.13 -16.47
N VAL A 17 -15.09 -8.70 -15.27
CA VAL A 17 -15.11 -7.27 -14.90
C VAL A 17 -13.70 -6.68 -14.95
N MET A 18 -12.69 -7.35 -14.39
CA MET A 18 -11.30 -6.90 -14.47
C MET A 18 -10.79 -6.83 -15.92
N GLY A 19 -11.16 -7.80 -16.77
CA GLY A 19 -10.81 -7.81 -18.19
C GLY A 19 -11.39 -6.63 -18.95
N VAL A 20 -12.68 -6.31 -18.74
CA VAL A 20 -13.32 -5.15 -19.38
C VAL A 20 -12.70 -3.84 -18.93
N VAL A 21 -12.44 -3.67 -17.63
CA VAL A 21 -11.78 -2.46 -17.10
C VAL A 21 -10.36 -2.32 -17.66
N GLY A 22 -9.60 -3.41 -17.76
CA GLY A 22 -8.27 -3.41 -18.39
C GLY A 22 -8.31 -3.03 -19.87
N ALA A 23 -9.27 -3.56 -20.62
CA ALA A 23 -9.45 -3.23 -22.04
C ALA A 23 -9.84 -1.77 -22.24
N LEU A 24 -10.75 -1.23 -21.42
CA LEU A 24 -11.10 0.20 -21.42
C LEU A 24 -9.88 1.08 -21.10
N GLY A 25 -9.07 0.68 -20.11
CA GLY A 25 -7.83 1.36 -19.77
C GLY A 25 -6.83 1.39 -20.93
N LEU A 26 -6.69 0.27 -21.66
CA LEU A 26 -5.84 0.17 -22.85
C LEU A 26 -6.33 1.10 -23.97
N LEU A 27 -7.65 1.09 -24.25
CA LEU A 27 -8.26 1.98 -25.24
C LEU A 27 -8.00 3.45 -24.87
N LEU A 28 -8.17 3.80 -23.60
CA LEU A 28 -7.93 5.17 -23.12
C LEU A 28 -6.46 5.57 -23.25
N LEU A 29 -5.52 4.65 -23.01
CA LEU A 29 -4.10 4.83 -23.24
C LEU A 29 -3.79 5.13 -24.71
N VAL A 30 -4.35 4.33 -25.63
CA VAL A 30 -4.14 4.48 -27.08
C VAL A 30 -4.75 5.78 -27.62
N PHE A 31 -5.94 6.17 -27.16
CA PHE A 31 -6.66 7.31 -27.70
C PHE A 31 -6.38 8.65 -27.00
N ALA A 32 -6.07 8.65 -25.70
CA ALA A 32 -5.93 9.87 -24.91
C ALA A 32 -4.48 10.19 -24.51
N LEU A 33 -3.56 9.22 -24.48
CA LEU A 33 -2.19 9.49 -24.07
C LEU A 33 -1.35 9.99 -25.25
N LYS A 34 -1.16 11.31 -25.32
CA LYS A 34 -0.17 11.93 -26.21
C LYS A 34 1.24 11.45 -25.82
N GLU A 35 1.94 10.86 -26.79
CA GLU A 35 3.32 10.41 -26.67
C GLU A 35 4.19 11.49 -26.03
N THR A 36 4.59 11.28 -24.78
CA THR A 36 5.26 12.32 -23.96
C THR A 36 6.76 12.43 -24.24
N ARG A 37 7.30 11.53 -25.09
CA ARG A 37 8.74 11.40 -25.35
C ARG A 37 9.08 11.50 -26.84
N PRO A 38 9.25 12.72 -27.38
CA PRO A 38 9.68 12.90 -28.77
C PRO A 38 11.10 12.36 -28.99
N LYS A 39 11.35 11.77 -30.17
CA LYS A 39 12.59 11.04 -30.53
C LYS A 39 13.88 11.81 -30.24
N HIS A 40 13.86 13.14 -30.25
CA HIS A 40 15.02 14.02 -30.02
C HIS A 40 15.48 14.13 -28.55
N ARG A 41 14.66 13.72 -27.56
CA ARG A 41 15.05 13.65 -26.14
C ARG A 41 15.41 12.23 -25.68
N ARG A 42 15.62 11.31 -26.64
CA ARG A 42 16.24 10.01 -26.36
C ARG A 42 17.72 10.23 -26.07
N THR A 43 18.03 10.68 -24.85
CA THR A 43 19.38 10.58 -24.30
C THR A 43 19.83 9.14 -24.51
N GLU A 44 21.01 8.95 -25.10
CA GLU A 44 21.62 7.65 -25.38
C GLU A 44 21.67 6.79 -24.12
N SER A 45 20.59 6.07 -23.86
CA SER A 45 20.43 5.18 -22.72
C SER A 45 20.97 3.83 -23.18
N SER A 46 22.29 3.68 -23.17
CA SER A 46 22.92 2.38 -23.35
C SER A 46 22.67 1.53 -22.11
N VAL A 47 22.58 0.21 -22.28
CA VAL A 47 22.43 -0.73 -21.14
C VAL A 47 23.56 -0.51 -20.12
N GLY A 48 24.77 -0.16 -20.58
CA GLY A 48 25.91 0.17 -19.73
C GLY A 48 25.75 1.46 -18.92
N SER A 49 25.15 2.51 -19.46
CA SER A 49 24.87 3.74 -18.71
C SER A 49 23.75 3.54 -17.69
N ALA A 50 22.74 2.72 -18.03
CA ALA A 50 21.70 2.31 -17.09
C ALA A 50 22.27 1.50 -15.91
N LEU A 51 23.12 0.50 -16.18
CA LEU A 51 23.75 -0.32 -15.13
C LEU A 51 24.65 0.50 -14.19
N ARG A 52 25.44 1.45 -14.73
CA ARG A 52 26.22 2.38 -13.89
C ARG A 52 25.34 3.30 -13.06
N GLY A 53 24.21 3.76 -13.62
CA GLY A 53 23.19 4.50 -12.89
C GLY A 53 22.64 3.70 -11.71
N TYR A 54 22.21 2.46 -11.95
CA TYR A 54 21.75 1.57 -10.87
C TYR A 54 22.81 1.32 -9.82
N GLY A 55 24.06 1.03 -10.20
CA GLY A 55 25.16 0.85 -9.26
C GLY A 55 25.39 2.08 -8.38
N THR A 56 25.30 3.28 -8.94
CA THR A 56 25.44 4.54 -8.18
C THR A 56 24.29 4.71 -7.19
N LEU A 57 23.05 4.41 -7.59
CA LEU A 57 21.90 4.45 -6.69
C LEU A 57 22.00 3.41 -5.56
N LEU A 58 22.47 2.19 -5.86
CA LEU A 58 22.62 1.14 -4.85
C LEU A 58 23.69 1.48 -3.80
N LEU A 59 24.70 2.26 -4.16
CA LEU A 59 25.76 2.72 -3.25
C LEU A 59 25.35 3.97 -2.45
N ASP A 60 24.29 4.67 -2.85
CA ASP A 60 23.77 5.82 -2.11
C ASP A 60 22.96 5.33 -0.89
N MET A 61 23.51 5.53 0.32
CA MET A 61 22.88 5.10 1.56
C MET A 61 21.55 5.81 1.85
N ASN A 62 21.37 7.06 1.40
CA ASN A 62 20.11 7.77 1.59
C ASN A 62 19.03 7.17 0.69
N PHE A 63 19.39 6.86 -0.56
CA PHE A 63 18.48 6.16 -1.47
C PHE A 63 18.12 4.77 -0.95
N MET A 64 19.13 3.99 -0.54
CA MET A 64 18.92 2.65 0.02
C MET A 64 18.04 2.69 1.28
N GLY A 65 18.24 3.68 2.16
CA GLY A 65 17.40 3.90 3.34
C GLY A 65 15.93 4.11 2.96
N LEU A 66 15.65 4.96 1.97
CA LEU A 66 14.28 5.18 1.48
C LEU A 66 13.67 3.92 0.87
N VAL A 67 14.44 3.17 0.09
CA VAL A 67 14.01 1.91 -0.53
C VAL A 67 13.70 0.85 0.53
N LEU A 68 14.56 0.70 1.53
CA LEU A 68 14.35 -0.26 2.62
C LEU A 68 13.14 0.11 3.46
N ILE A 69 12.94 1.39 3.78
CA ILE A 69 11.76 1.87 4.50
C ILE A 69 10.48 1.51 3.73
N GLY A 70 10.43 1.82 2.43
CA GLY A 70 9.29 1.50 1.58
C GLY A 70 9.07 -0.02 1.43
N GLY A 71 10.16 -0.77 1.24
CA GLY A 71 10.14 -2.23 1.09
C GLY A 71 9.66 -2.95 2.34
N PHE A 72 10.20 -2.61 3.51
CA PHE A 72 9.75 -3.17 4.79
C PHE A 72 8.31 -2.76 5.12
N GLY A 73 7.93 -1.50 4.85
CA GLY A 73 6.55 -1.04 5.02
C GLY A 73 5.56 -1.85 4.17
N MET A 74 5.88 -2.07 2.89
CA MET A 74 5.06 -2.87 1.98
C MET A 74 5.02 -4.36 2.39
N SER A 75 6.14 -4.91 2.85
CA SER A 75 6.21 -6.28 3.36
C SER A 75 5.33 -6.47 4.60
N ALA A 76 5.38 -5.53 5.55
CA ALA A 76 4.51 -5.54 6.73
C ALA A 76 3.03 -5.45 6.35
N PHE A 77 2.68 -4.59 5.39
CA PHE A 77 1.31 -4.46 4.88
C PHE A 77 0.80 -5.75 4.22
N MET A 78 1.63 -6.41 3.39
CA MET A 78 1.29 -7.70 2.79
C MET A 78 1.11 -8.81 3.85
N GLY A 79 1.97 -8.82 4.87
CA GLY A 79 1.83 -9.72 6.01
C GLY A 79 0.53 -9.52 6.76
N PHE A 80 0.14 -8.26 7.01
CA PHE A 80 -1.15 -7.91 7.59
C PHE A 80 -2.31 -8.37 6.69
N LEU A 81 -2.29 -8.03 5.40
CA LEU A 81 -3.35 -8.37 4.45
C LEU A 81 -3.60 -9.89 4.36
N GLY A 82 -2.54 -10.69 4.40
CA GLY A 82 -2.63 -12.15 4.34
C GLY A 82 -3.13 -12.80 5.64
N ASN A 83 -2.80 -12.24 6.80
CA ASN A 83 -3.18 -12.79 8.10
C ASN A 83 -4.47 -12.18 8.68
N SER A 84 -4.89 -11.01 8.20
CA SER A 84 -6.04 -10.30 8.76
C SER A 84 -7.32 -11.10 8.61
N SER A 85 -7.60 -11.71 7.45
CA SER A 85 -8.79 -12.54 7.29
C SER A 85 -8.84 -13.70 8.28
N PHE A 86 -7.72 -14.39 8.50
CA PHE A 86 -7.62 -15.50 9.45
C PHE A 86 -7.85 -15.04 10.90
N ILE A 87 -7.17 -13.98 11.33
CA ILE A 87 -7.29 -13.45 12.71
C ILE A 87 -8.71 -12.93 12.96
N PHE A 88 -9.26 -12.13 12.05
CA PHE A 88 -10.56 -11.51 12.27
C PHE A 88 -11.73 -12.49 12.16
N ILE A 89 -11.69 -13.41 11.18
CA ILE A 89 -12.82 -14.30 10.89
C ILE A 89 -12.69 -15.62 11.67
N GLU A 90 -11.52 -16.27 11.67
CA GLU A 90 -11.35 -17.59 12.28
C GLU A 90 -11.05 -17.52 13.78
N HIS A 91 -10.20 -16.57 14.21
CA HIS A 91 -9.83 -16.46 15.63
C HIS A 91 -10.88 -15.72 16.46
N TYR A 92 -11.38 -14.59 15.94
CA TYR A 92 -12.34 -13.76 16.67
C TYR A 92 -13.81 -13.91 16.26
N GLY A 93 -14.10 -14.71 15.22
CA GLY A 93 -15.48 -15.02 14.83
C GLY A 93 -16.26 -13.86 14.21
N LEU A 94 -15.60 -12.82 13.67
CA LEU A 94 -16.33 -11.74 13.00
C LEU A 94 -17.05 -12.24 11.74
N THR A 95 -18.28 -11.74 11.55
CA THR A 95 -18.99 -11.89 10.29
C THR A 95 -18.20 -11.25 9.14
N PRO A 96 -18.11 -11.91 7.96
CA PRO A 96 -17.38 -11.38 6.79
C PRO A 96 -17.78 -9.95 6.36
N THR A 97 -19.02 -9.54 6.66
CA THR A 97 -19.55 -8.20 6.39
C THR A 97 -18.89 -7.12 7.24
N LEU A 98 -18.69 -7.37 8.54
CA LEU A 98 -18.00 -6.42 9.43
C LEU A 98 -16.51 -6.33 9.10
N TYR A 99 -15.86 -7.46 8.76
CA TYR A 99 -14.49 -7.46 8.26
C TYR A 99 -14.35 -6.60 7.00
N SER A 100 -15.26 -6.76 6.04
CA SER A 100 -15.27 -5.99 4.79
C SER A 100 -15.46 -4.49 5.04
N LEU A 101 -16.30 -4.12 6.02
CA LEU A 101 -16.53 -2.73 6.40
C LEU A 101 -15.29 -2.12 7.06
N ALA A 102 -14.70 -2.80 8.05
CA ALA A 102 -13.48 -2.36 8.72
C ALA A 102 -12.32 -2.20 7.73
N PHE A 103 -12.16 -3.15 6.81
CA PHE A 103 -11.16 -3.07 5.75
C PHE A 103 -11.42 -1.90 4.79
N SER A 104 -12.69 -1.61 4.48
CA SER A 104 -13.05 -0.46 3.63
C SER A 104 -12.70 0.88 4.28
N VAL A 105 -12.93 1.01 5.60
CA VAL A 105 -12.54 2.21 6.36
C VAL A 105 -11.02 2.36 6.32
N ASN A 106 -10.26 1.25 6.38
CA ASN A 106 -8.80 1.29 6.34
C ASN A 106 -8.30 1.72 4.96
N ALA A 107 -8.90 1.19 3.90
CA ALA A 107 -8.63 1.60 2.54
C ALA A 107 -8.88 3.11 2.34
N VAL A 108 -9.97 3.66 2.89
CA VAL A 108 -10.26 5.10 2.81
C VAL A 108 -9.19 5.94 3.52
N SER A 109 -8.77 5.55 4.72
CA SER A 109 -7.68 6.23 5.43
C SER A 109 -6.38 6.19 4.64
N PHE A 110 -6.00 5.00 4.15
CA PHE A 110 -4.81 4.81 3.31
C PHE A 110 -4.84 5.70 2.06
N PHE A 111 -5.98 5.76 1.36
CA PHE A 111 -6.14 6.65 0.22
C PHE A 111 -6.03 8.13 0.61
N ALA A 112 -6.67 8.55 1.70
CA ALA A 112 -6.62 9.93 2.17
C ALA A 112 -5.18 10.37 2.53
N VAL A 113 -4.43 9.52 3.24
CA VAL A 113 -3.03 9.77 3.62
C VAL A 113 -2.11 9.74 2.39
N SER A 114 -2.30 8.77 1.48
CA SER A 114 -1.53 8.68 0.24
C SER A 114 -1.70 9.92 -0.65
N GLN A 115 -2.93 10.41 -0.83
CA GLN A 115 -3.19 11.65 -1.56
C GLN A 115 -2.57 12.88 -0.85
N SER A 116 -2.65 12.92 0.48
CA SER A 116 -2.07 14.00 1.30
C SER A 116 -0.53 13.99 1.28
N THR A 117 0.09 12.82 1.07
CA THR A 117 1.55 12.66 1.05
C THR A 117 2.19 13.57 0.00
N GLY A 118 1.59 13.69 -1.19
CA GLY A 118 2.09 14.59 -2.24
C GLY A 118 2.12 16.07 -1.81
N TYR A 119 1.10 16.51 -1.06
CA TYR A 119 1.05 17.86 -0.49
C TYR A 119 2.07 18.04 0.64
N MET A 120 2.13 17.06 1.56
CA MET A 120 3.05 17.09 2.70
C MET A 120 4.52 17.08 2.28
N VAL A 121 4.88 16.29 1.27
CA VAL A 121 6.25 16.23 0.73
C VAL A 121 6.62 17.55 0.08
N LYS A 122 5.72 18.18 -0.68
CA LYS A 122 5.94 19.52 -1.26
C LYS A 122 6.13 20.60 -0.20
N ARG A 123 5.38 20.53 0.92
CA ARG A 123 5.41 21.55 1.97
C ARG A 123 6.54 21.37 2.99
N PHE A 124 6.82 20.14 3.42
CA PHE A 124 7.74 19.84 4.52
C PHE A 124 9.06 19.19 4.09
N GLY A 125 9.13 18.71 2.85
CA GLY A 125 10.25 17.97 2.29
C GLY A 125 10.19 16.48 2.57
N LEU A 126 10.68 15.69 1.61
CA LEU A 126 10.68 14.21 1.67
C LEU A 126 11.31 13.64 2.95
N PRO A 127 12.49 14.11 3.43
CA PRO A 127 13.14 13.50 4.59
C PRO A 127 12.33 13.65 5.89
N ARG A 128 11.61 14.77 6.06
CA ARG A 128 10.80 15.00 7.27
C ARG A 128 9.55 14.14 7.27
N VAL A 129 8.85 14.07 6.14
CA VAL A 129 7.63 13.25 6.00
C VAL A 129 7.94 11.79 6.23
N VAL A 130 9.02 11.27 5.62
CA VAL A 130 9.45 9.89 5.81
C VAL A 130 9.82 9.62 7.27
N ARG A 131 10.59 10.52 7.90
CA ARG A 131 10.97 10.35 9.31
C ARG A 131 9.74 10.28 10.21
N VAL A 132 8.78 11.19 10.06
CA VAL A 132 7.54 11.19 10.86
C VAL A 132 6.74 9.91 10.63
N ALA A 133 6.55 9.49 9.38
CA ALA A 133 5.82 8.28 9.04
C ALA A 133 6.47 7.02 9.65
N VAL A 134 7.79 6.88 9.53
CA VAL A 134 8.53 5.75 10.10
C VAL A 134 8.46 5.78 11.63
N THR A 135 8.68 6.93 12.27
CA THR A 135 8.56 7.02 13.73
C THR A 135 7.16 6.69 14.23
N GLY A 136 6.11 7.14 13.52
CA GLY A 136 4.73 6.82 13.84
C GLY A 136 4.47 5.32 13.72
N PHE A 137 4.89 4.71 12.61
CA PHE A 137 4.77 3.27 12.39
C PHE A 137 5.48 2.45 13.48
N THR A 138 6.73 2.81 13.81
CA THR A 138 7.51 2.12 14.85
C THR A 138 6.86 2.25 16.22
N VAL A 139 6.40 3.44 16.61
CA VAL A 139 5.73 3.66 17.91
C VAL A 139 4.45 2.83 17.99
N THR A 140 3.62 2.85 16.94
CA THR A 140 2.37 2.08 16.90
C THR A 140 2.63 0.57 16.97
N MET A 141 3.66 0.06 16.29
CA MET A 141 4.02 -1.36 16.36
C MET A 141 4.59 -1.76 17.72
N LEU A 142 5.40 -0.91 18.35
CA LEU A 142 5.90 -1.18 19.70
C LEU A 142 4.77 -1.17 20.73
N LEU A 143 3.83 -0.24 20.62
CA LEU A 143 2.64 -0.20 21.46
C LEU A 143 1.78 -1.45 21.28
N LEU A 144 1.56 -1.88 20.03
CA LEU A 144 0.84 -3.12 19.74
C LEU A 144 1.52 -4.33 20.38
N GLY A 145 2.85 -4.46 20.23
CA GLY A 145 3.62 -5.53 20.84
C GLY A 145 3.58 -5.51 22.37
N ALA A 146 3.66 -4.33 22.99
CA ALA A 146 3.59 -4.17 24.44
C ALA A 146 2.20 -4.53 25.00
N ILE A 147 1.13 -4.14 24.32
CA ILE A 147 -0.26 -4.46 24.70
C ILE A 147 -0.52 -5.96 24.58
N PHE A 148 -0.02 -6.59 23.51
CA PHE A 148 -0.10 -8.04 23.34
C PHE A 148 0.65 -8.79 24.44
N TRP A 149 1.87 -8.35 24.78
CA TRP A 149 2.65 -8.90 25.90
C TRP A 149 2.00 -8.71 27.27
N ALA A 150 1.24 -7.62 27.45
CA ALA A 150 0.47 -7.37 28.67
C ALA A 150 -0.77 -8.28 28.81
N GLY A 151 -1.03 -9.17 27.85
CA GLY A 151 -2.14 -10.13 27.89
C GLY A 151 -3.50 -9.51 27.59
N VAL A 152 -3.54 -8.30 27.03
CA VAL A 152 -4.80 -7.64 26.64
C VAL A 152 -5.24 -8.18 25.28
N ASP A 153 -6.08 -9.20 25.30
CA ASP A 153 -6.65 -9.82 24.10
C ASP A 153 -7.95 -9.13 23.64
N SER A 154 -7.89 -7.79 23.53
CA SER A 154 -9.03 -7.01 23.06
C SER A 154 -8.92 -6.76 21.56
N LEU A 155 -9.79 -7.44 20.82
CA LEU A 155 -9.95 -7.31 19.37
C LEU A 155 -9.98 -5.85 18.90
N TRP A 156 -10.78 -5.01 19.55
CA TRP A 156 -10.98 -3.62 19.14
C TRP A 156 -9.71 -2.78 19.28
N VAL A 157 -8.91 -3.05 20.31
CA VAL A 157 -7.62 -2.37 20.54
C VAL A 157 -6.63 -2.81 19.48
N LEU A 158 -6.51 -4.11 19.23
CA LEU A 158 -5.55 -4.65 18.25
C LEU A 158 -5.89 -4.21 16.82
N SER A 159 -7.19 -4.17 16.49
CA SER A 159 -7.71 -3.72 15.21
C SER A 159 -7.49 -2.23 14.97
N SER A 160 -7.74 -1.39 15.98
CA SER A 160 -7.56 0.05 15.87
C SER A 160 -6.07 0.45 15.79
N LEU A 161 -5.18 -0.23 16.50
CA LEU A 161 -3.74 -0.02 16.38
C LEU A 161 -3.18 -0.50 15.03
N MET A 162 -3.61 -1.67 14.54
CA MET A 162 -3.29 -2.13 13.18
C MET A 162 -3.79 -1.12 12.13
N PHE A 163 -5.01 -0.60 12.35
CA PHE A 163 -5.59 0.40 11.48
C PHE A 163 -4.77 1.69 11.43
N VAL A 164 -4.34 2.19 12.60
CA VAL A 164 -3.51 3.40 12.71
C VAL A 164 -2.11 3.18 12.15
N ALA A 165 -1.58 1.96 12.20
CA ALA A 165 -0.26 1.65 11.64
C ALA A 165 -0.26 1.61 10.10
N PHE A 166 -1.35 1.15 9.48
CA PHE A 166 -1.41 0.90 8.04
C PHE A 166 -2.27 1.91 7.25
N GLY A 167 -3.00 2.80 7.92
CA GLY A 167 -3.74 3.92 7.30
C GLY A 167 -2.85 5.13 7.06
#